data_AF-A0A8T5LV28-F1
#
_entry.id   AF-A0A8T5LV28-F1
#
_cell.length_a   1.000
_cell.length_b   1.000
_cell.length_c   1.000
_cell.angle_alpha   90.00
_cell.angle_beta   90.00
_cell.angle_gamma   90.00
#
_symmetry.space_group_name_H-M   'P 1'
#
loop_
_entity.id
_entity.type
_entity.pdbx_description
1 polymer ?
#
loop_
_entity_poly.entity_id
_entity_poly.type
_entity_poly.pdbx_seq_one_letter_code
_entity_poly.pdbx_strand_id
1 'polypeptide(L)' 'MKIIIDSNVLFSALIKDSITRKIILNYNGLFLFPSFIFTEFNKYKNFLLKKSKMDKKDFNKLLDFILNKVMIVD' A
#
# COMPACT_ATOMS: atom_id res chain seq x y z
N MET A 1 -16.03 3.58 10.92
CA MET A 1 -15.76 4.75 10.05
C MET A 1 -15.18 4.25 8.74
N LYS A 2 -15.59 4.78 7.59
CA LYS A 2 -15.01 4.43 6.27
C LYS A 2 -13.86 5.38 5.99
N ILE A 3 -12.66 4.86 5.73
CA ILE A 3 -11.47 5.67 5.44
C ILE A 3 -11.00 5.32 4.02
N ILE A 4 -11.13 6.28 3.11
CA ILE A 4 -10.62 6.17 1.74
C ILE A 4 -9.18 6.68 1.76
N ILE A 5 -8.25 5.95 1.14
CA ILE A 5 -6.87 6.40 1.03
C ILE A 5 -6.38 6.39 -0.42
N ASP A 6 -5.51 7.35 -0.71
CA ASP A 6 -4.93 7.58 -2.03
C ASP A 6 -3.76 6.62 -2.33
N SER A 7 -3.43 6.47 -3.61
CA SER A 7 -2.27 5.71 -4.08
C SER A 7 -0.96 6.20 -3.46
N ASN A 8 -0.82 7.51 -3.25
CA ASN A 8 0.35 8.11 -2.59
C ASN A 8 0.53 7.63 -1.14
N VAL A 9 -0.57 7.32 -0.44
CA VAL A 9 -0.55 6.78 0.92
C VAL A 9 -0.02 5.33 0.88
N LEU A 10 -0.50 4.52 -0.07
CA LEU A 10 0.03 3.18 -0.34
C LEU A 10 1.53 3.24 -0.68
N PHE A 11 1.93 4.13 -1.60
CA PHE A 11 3.31 4.24 -2.04
C PHE A 11 4.24 4.65 -0.88
N SER A 12 3.81 5.62 -0.07
CA SER A 12 4.54 6.05 1.12
C SER A 12 4.71 4.92 2.14
N ALA A 13 3.69 4.07 2.28
CA ALA A 13 3.75 2.89 3.12
C ALA A 13 4.72 1.84 2.56
N LEU A 14 4.81 1.65 1.25
CA LEU A 14 5.72 0.68 0.62
C LEU A 14 7.19 1.15 0.58
N ILE A 15 7.45 2.45 0.41
CA ILE A 15 8.80 3.00 0.22
C ILE A 15 9.65 2.97 1.50
N LYS A 16 9.08 3.23 2.68
CA LYS A 16 9.85 3.25 3.93
C LYS A 16 8.99 2.83 5.11
N ASP A 17 9.64 2.39 6.20
CA ASP A 17 8.96 2.14 7.47
C ASP A 17 8.51 3.47 8.11
N SER A 18 7.43 4.00 7.55
CA SER A 18 6.83 5.28 7.91
C SER A 18 5.75 5.12 8.97
N ILE A 19 5.40 6.22 9.63
CA ILE A 19 4.19 6.30 10.47
C ILE A 19 2.96 5.86 9.66
N THR A 20 2.87 6.22 8.37
CA THR A 20 1.82 5.76 7.45
C THR A 20 1.75 4.24 7.37
N ARG A 21 2.89 3.56 7.20
CA ARG A 21 2.93 2.08 7.21
C ARG A 21 2.39 1.52 8.53
N LYS A 22 2.85 2.07 9.66
CA LYS A 22 2.44 1.61 10.99
C LYS A 22 0.93 1.81 11.21
N ILE A 23 0.37 2.94 10.78
CA ILE A 23 -1.07 3.20 10.84
C ILE A 23 -1.83 2.15 10.04
N ILE A 24 -1.43 1.88 8.79
CA ILE A 24 -2.12 0.91 7.94
C ILE A 24 -2.10 -0.50 8.55
N LEU A 25 -0.92 -0.94 9.00
CA LEU A 25 -0.76 -2.30 9.53
C LEU A 25 -1.48 -2.50 10.87
N ASN A 26 -1.51 -1.48 11.72
CA ASN A 26 -2.13 -1.54 13.05
C ASN A 26 -3.60 -1.13 13.05
N TYR A 27 -4.17 -0.73 11.90
CA TYR A 27 -5.59 -0.42 11.82
C TYR A 27 -6.42 -1.70 11.93
N ASN A 28 -7.39 -1.66 12.84
CA ASN A 28 -8.29 -2.78 13.11
C ASN A 28 -9.45 -2.88 12.09
N GLY A 29 -9.67 -1.84 11.28
CA GLY A 29 -10.67 -1.85 10.22
C GLY A 29 -10.08 -2.09 8.83
N LEU A 30 -10.89 -1.84 7.81
CA LEU A 30 -10.48 -1.84 6.40
C LEU A 30 -10.40 -0.41 5.85
N PHE A 31 -9.42 -0.16 4.99
CA PHE A 31 -9.36 1.02 4.16
C PHE A 31 -10.12 0.80 2.85
N LEU A 32 -10.64 1.86 2.26
CA LEU A 32 -11.25 1.81 0.94
C LEU A 32 -10.24 2.31 -0.10
N PHE A 33 -10.01 1.51 -1.13
CA PHE A 33 -9.18 1.89 -2.27
C PHE A 33 -10.03 1.88 -3.54
N PRO A 34 -10.09 3.02 -4.24
CA PRO A 34 -10.58 3.04 -5.61
C PRO A 34 -9.83 2.05 -6.50
N SER A 35 -10.55 1.33 -7.37
CA SER A 35 -9.97 0.33 -8.27
C SER A 35 -8.88 0.89 -9.19
N PHE A 36 -8.94 2.18 -9.56
CA PHE A 36 -7.93 2.84 -10.38
C PHE A 36 -6.52 2.85 -9.76
N ILE A 37 -6.40 2.72 -8.43
CA ILE A 37 -5.11 2.72 -7.73
C ILE A 37 -4.22 1.56 -8.20
N PHE A 38 -4.79 0.42 -8.61
CA PHE A 38 -4.00 -0.70 -9.14
C PHE A 38 -3.33 -0.36 -10.47
N THR A 39 -3.97 0.45 -11.30
CA THR A 39 -3.38 0.94 -12.56
C THR A 39 -2.16 1.79 -12.29
N GLU A 40 -2.24 2.71 -11.31
CA GLU A 40 -1.08 3.51 -10.90
C GLU A 40 0.00 2.65 -10.24
N PHE A 41 -0.38 1.74 -9.35
CA PHE A 41 0.57 0.85 -8.68
C PHE A 41 1.39 0.04 -9.69
N ASN A 42 0.74 -0.55 -10.71
CA ASN A 42 1.44 -1.31 -11.74
C ASN A 42 2.43 -0.46 -12.53
N LYS A 43 2.09 0.81 -12.82
CA LYS A 43 3.00 1.77 -13.47
C LYS A 43 4.24 2.05 -12.62
N TYR A 44 4.09 2.15 -11.30
CA TYR A 44 5.17 2.53 -10.38
C TYR A 44 5.85 1.35 -9.66
N LYS A 45 5.40 0.10 -9.83
CA LYS A 45 5.87 -1.06 -9.05
C LYS A 45 7.40 -1.20 -9.00
N ASN A 46 8.07 -1.13 -10.14
CA ASN A 46 9.53 -1.24 -10.21
C ASN A 46 10.24 -0.07 -9.52
N PHE A 47 9.68 1.14 -9.64
CA PHE A 47 10.17 2.33 -8.96
C PHE A 47 10.02 2.21 -7.44
N LEU A 48 8.85 1.75 -6.96
CA LEU A 48 8.59 1.53 -5.54
C LEU A 48 9.52 0.48 -4.95
N LEU A 49 9.73 -0.64 -5.64
CA LEU A 49 10.69 -1.66 -5.23
C LEU A 49 12.11 -1.07 -5.08
N LYS A 50 12.58 -0.34 -6.09
CA LYS A 50 13.92 0.30 -6.05
C LYS A 50 14.03 1.32 -4.92
N LYS A 51 12.98 2.12 -4.67
CA LYS A 51 12.96 3.12 -3.59
C LYS A 51 12.84 2.49 -2.20
N SER A 52 12.19 1.33 -2.10
CA SER A 52 11.99 0.61 -0.84
C SER A 52 13.28 0.09 -0.22
N LYS A 53 14.31 -0.13 -1.04
CA LYS A 53 15.56 -0.83 -0.67
C LYS A 53 15.33 -2.23 -0.08
N MET A 54 14.15 -2.81 -0.27
CA MET A 54 13.84 -4.19 0.08
C MET A 54 14.18 -5.11 -1.08
N ASP A 55 14.39 -6.39 -0.78
CA ASP A 55 14.31 -7.40 -1.81
C ASP A 55 12.86 -7.58 -2.31
N LYS A 56 12.71 -8.24 -3.45
CA LYS A 56 11.41 -8.47 -4.08
C LYS A 56 10.47 -9.31 -3.21
N LYS A 57 10.99 -10.23 -2.41
CA LYS A 57 10.21 -11.15 -1.59
C LYS A 57 9.58 -10.39 -0.43
N ASP A 58 10.36 -9.59 0.28
CA ASP A 58 9.89 -8.79 1.42
C ASP A 58 8.99 -7.64 0.98
N PHE A 59 9.27 -7.03 -0.17
CA PHE A 59 8.38 -6.04 -0.78
C PHE A 59 7.01 -6.65 -1.09
N ASN A 60 6.97 -7.82 -1.72
CA ASN A 60 5.70 -8.49 -2.05
C ASN A 60 4.94 -8.90 -0.79
N LYS A 61 5.62 -9.44 0.24
CA LYS A 61 4.97 -9.75 1.53
C LYS A 61 4.33 -8.50 2.15
N LEU A 62 5.04 -7.37 2.17
CA LEU A 62 4.51 -6.12 2.70
C LEU A 62 3.29 -5.64 1.91
N LEU A 63 3.37 -5.73 0.57
CA LEU A 63 2.25 -5.40 -0.30
C LEU A 63 1.03 -6.27 0.03
N ASP A 64 1.21 -7.59 0.15
CA ASP A 64 0.12 -8.51 0.47
C ASP A 64 -0.51 -8.20 1.84
N PHE A 65 0.31 -7.89 2.85
CA PHE A 65 -0.20 -7.45 4.16
C PHE A 65 -1.02 -6.16 4.07
N ILE A 66 -0.57 -5.17 3.29
CA ILE A 66 -1.32 -3.93 3.11
C ILE A 66 -2.62 -4.21 2.36
N LEU A 67 -2.60 -4.99 1.28
CA LEU A 67 -3.80 -5.30 0.48
C LEU A 67 -4.84 -6.08 1.29
N ASN A 68 -4.43 -6.93 2.24
CA ASN A 68 -5.34 -7.60 3.16
C ASN A 68 -6.07 -6.65 4.13
N LYS A 69 -5.64 -5.39 4.24
CA LYS A 69 -6.28 -4.33 5.04
C LYS A 69 -7.18 -3.42 4.20
N VAL A 70 -7.44 -3.78 2.95
CA VAL A 70 -8.09 -2.92 1.98
C VAL A 70 -9.31 -3.61 1.37
N MET A 71 -10.38 -2.82 1.20
CA MET A 71 -11.55 -3.16 0.39
C MET A 71 -11.53 -2.29 -0.87
N ILE A 72 -11.57 -2.95 -2.03
CA ILE A 72 -11.60 -2.28 -3.32
C ILE A 72 -13.02 -1.77 -3.56
N VAL A 73 -13.14 -0.53 -4.02
CA VAL A 73 -14.41 0.11 -4.38
C VAL A 73 -14.30 0.72 -5.77
N ASP A 74 -15.41 0.70 -6.51
CA ASP A 74 -15.57 1.35 -7.81
C ASP A 74 -16.29 2.70 -7.67
#